data_AF-A0A935NE42-F1
#
_entry.id   AF-A0A935NE42-F1
#
_cell.length_a   1.000
_cell.length_b   1.000
_cell.length_c   1.000
_cell.angle_alpha   90.00
_cell.angle_beta   90.00
_cell.angle_gamma   90.00
#
_symmetry.space_group_name_H-M   'P 1'
#
loop_
_entity.id
_entity.type
_entity.pdbx_description
1 polymer ?
#
loop_
_entity_poly.entity_id
_entity_poly.type
_entity_poly.pdbx_seq_one_letter_code
_entity_poly.pdbx_strand_id
1 'polypeptide(L)'
;MKKLLVLFLANYLACLTLLAQQPATTPNYPPTIDPNYVETPIQATAPTNYTAHILMHDGKTHYYIMLNNDIVGLLSDGNYGKIGIKKRPPIGRETEFSYMVKLPHVVYAVDPLGHVWQQVSPYQEIVGAVVK
;
A
#
# COMPACT_ATOMS: atom_id res chain seq x y z
N MET A 1 -50.14 21.94 13.38
CA MET A 1 -49.00 21.65 12.46
C MET A 1 -47.66 21.75 13.20
N LYS A 2 -47.43 20.93 14.24
CA LYS A 2 -46.14 20.89 14.98
C LYS A 2 -45.54 19.48 15.10
N LYS A 3 -46.27 18.44 14.68
CA LYS A 3 -45.82 17.04 14.82
C LYS A 3 -45.05 16.50 13.60
N LEU A 4 -45.08 17.20 12.45
CA LEU A 4 -44.41 16.73 11.23
C LEU A 4 -42.97 17.23 11.09
N LEU A 5 -42.58 18.30 11.78
CA LEU A 5 -41.22 18.88 11.69
C LEU A 5 -40.19 18.14 12.58
N VAL A 6 -40.66 17.48 13.65
CA VAL A 6 -39.77 16.75 14.59
C VAL A 6 -39.29 15.42 14.01
N LEU A 7 -40.07 14.80 13.12
CA LEU A 7 -39.71 13.51 12.50
C LEU A 7 -38.58 13.62 11.47
N PHE A 8 -38.35 14.79 10.86
CA PHE A 8 -37.26 14.97 9.91
C PHE A 8 -35.91 15.26 10.59
N LEU A 9 -35.90 15.93 11.75
CA LEU A 9 -34.65 16.18 12.50
C LEU A 9 -34.09 14.92 13.16
N ALA A 10 -34.96 13.98 13.58
CA ALA A 10 -34.54 12.73 14.21
C ALA A 10 -33.86 11.76 13.22
N ASN A 11 -34.22 11.82 11.92
CA ASN A 11 -33.64 10.94 10.91
C ASN A 11 -32.25 11.38 10.43
N TYR A 12 -31.91 12.67 10.53
CA TYR A 12 -30.57 13.14 10.15
C TYR A 12 -29.52 12.86 11.24
N LEU A 13 -29.91 12.87 12.51
CA LEU A 13 -28.97 12.61 13.62
C LEU A 13 -28.61 11.12 13.77
N ALA A 14 -29.46 10.21 13.30
CA ALA A 14 -29.21 8.76 13.32
C ALA A 14 -28.26 8.29 12.20
N CYS A 15 -28.13 9.06 11.12
CA CYS A 15 -27.26 8.67 10.00
C CYS A 15 -25.80 9.09 10.20
N LEU A 16 -25.53 10.06 11.09
CA LEU A 16 -24.19 10.57 11.40
C LEU A 16 -23.45 9.75 12.47
N THR A 17 -24.15 8.92 13.25
CA THR A 17 -23.53 8.09 14.30
C THR A 17 -23.21 6.67 13.85
N LEU A 18 -23.73 6.21 12.70
CA LEU A 18 -23.55 4.83 12.25
C LEU A 18 -22.24 4.54 11.49
N LEU A 19 -21.47 5.57 11.10
CA LEU A 19 -20.12 5.37 10.53
C LEU A 19 -19.01 5.42 11.58
N ALA A 20 -19.31 5.71 12.85
CA ALA A 20 -18.30 5.89 13.90
C ALA A 20 -18.02 4.63 14.75
N GLN A 21 -18.70 3.51 14.49
CA GLN A 21 -18.57 2.30 15.31
C GLN A 21 -18.60 1.03 14.45
N GLN A 22 -17.64 0.88 13.56
CA GLN A 22 -17.12 -0.47 13.33
C GLN A 22 -15.91 -0.63 14.25
N PRO A 23 -16.03 -1.37 15.37
CA PRO A 23 -14.84 -1.92 15.99
C PRO A 23 -14.16 -2.75 14.91
N ALA A 24 -12.89 -2.44 14.63
CA ALA A 24 -12.02 -3.32 13.86
C ALA A 24 -11.90 -4.64 14.64
N THR A 25 -12.86 -5.53 14.42
CA THR A 25 -12.76 -6.93 14.80
C THR A 25 -12.03 -7.62 13.66
N THR A 26 -10.73 -7.35 13.54
CA THR A 26 -9.85 -8.36 12.97
C THR A 26 -9.99 -9.56 13.91
N PRO A 27 -10.50 -10.71 13.43
CA PRO A 27 -10.40 -11.89 14.25
C PRO A 27 -8.90 -12.16 14.43
N ASN A 28 -8.44 -12.05 15.67
CA ASN A 28 -7.08 -12.39 16.06
C ASN A 28 -6.96 -13.93 16.04
N TYR A 29 -7.00 -14.50 14.84
CA TYR A 29 -6.51 -15.85 14.64
C TYR A 29 -4.98 -15.73 14.63
N PRO A 30 -4.26 -16.41 15.53
CA PRO A 30 -2.85 -16.67 15.24
C PRO A 30 -2.80 -17.33 13.86
N PRO A 31 -1.86 -16.95 12.97
CA PRO A 31 -1.73 -17.59 11.67
C PRO A 31 -1.59 -19.10 11.93
N THR A 32 -2.63 -19.87 11.58
CA THR A 32 -2.57 -21.32 11.68
C THR A 32 -1.81 -21.76 10.43
N ILE A 33 -0.49 -21.84 10.57
CA ILE A 33 0.38 -22.38 9.54
C ILE A 33 0.00 -23.86 9.42
N ASP A 34 -0.58 -24.26 8.29
CA ASP A 34 -0.68 -25.68 7.96
C ASP A 34 0.77 -26.23 7.93
N PRO A 35 1.13 -27.18 8.79
CA PRO A 35 2.49 -27.72 8.83
C PRO A 35 2.89 -28.44 7.53
N ASN A 36 1.94 -28.68 6.62
CA ASN A 36 2.18 -29.25 5.29
C ASN A 36 2.13 -28.22 4.16
N TYR A 37 1.95 -26.92 4.45
CA TYR A 37 2.06 -25.90 3.42
C TYR A 37 3.53 -25.70 3.03
N VAL A 38 3.93 -26.39 1.96
CA VAL A 38 5.17 -26.10 1.25
C VAL A 38 4.89 -24.88 0.38
N GLU A 39 5.34 -23.69 0.80
CA GLU A 39 5.53 -22.60 -0.16
C GLU A 39 6.44 -23.16 -1.25
N THR A 40 5.90 -23.34 -2.47
CA THR A 40 6.76 -23.53 -3.62
C THR A 40 7.33 -22.14 -3.87
N PRO A 41 8.60 -21.84 -3.53
CA PRO A 41 9.15 -20.54 -3.86
C PRO A 41 9.09 -20.44 -5.38
N ILE A 42 8.26 -19.54 -5.89
CA ILE A 42 8.44 -19.08 -7.27
C ILE A 42 9.73 -18.27 -7.19
N GLN A 43 10.86 -18.96 -7.32
CA GLN A 43 12.19 -18.38 -7.19
C GLN A 43 12.52 -17.66 -8.49
N ALA A 44 11.70 -16.66 -8.83
CA ALA A 44 12.01 -15.72 -9.86
C ALA A 44 13.30 -15.01 -9.43
N THR A 45 14.38 -15.24 -10.17
CA THR A 45 15.65 -14.55 -9.93
C THR A 45 15.41 -13.05 -10.09
N ALA A 46 15.93 -12.24 -9.17
CA ALA A 46 15.75 -10.79 -9.23
C ALA A 46 16.12 -10.25 -10.63
N PRO A 47 15.38 -9.26 -11.16
CA PRO A 47 15.70 -8.67 -12.46
C PRO A 47 17.13 -8.16 -12.49
N THR A 48 17.81 -8.22 -13.65
CA THR A 48 19.13 -7.58 -13.81
C THR A 48 18.95 -6.07 -14.03
N ASN A 49 19.94 -5.26 -13.63
CA ASN A 49 19.95 -3.79 -13.86
C ASN A 49 18.87 -2.97 -13.11
N TYR A 50 18.50 -3.39 -11.90
CA TYR A 50 17.72 -2.53 -10.99
C TYR A 50 18.63 -1.56 -10.23
N THR A 51 18.04 -0.44 -9.81
CA THR A 51 18.66 0.63 -9.02
C THR A 51 18.22 0.61 -7.56
N ALA A 52 17.05 0.04 -7.28
CA ALA A 52 16.53 -0.14 -5.93
C ALA A 52 15.63 -1.36 -5.87
N HIS A 53 15.69 -2.06 -4.74
CA HIS A 53 14.75 -3.13 -4.38
C HIS A 53 13.89 -2.63 -3.22
N ILE A 54 12.58 -2.69 -3.37
CA ILE A 54 11.60 -2.37 -2.35
C ILE A 54 11.04 -3.68 -1.81
N LEU A 55 11.11 -3.84 -0.50
CA LEU A 55 10.47 -4.92 0.25
C LEU A 55 9.32 -4.32 1.06
N MET A 56 8.10 -4.82 0.84
CA MET A 56 6.95 -4.43 1.63
C MET A 56 6.90 -5.23 2.94
N HIS A 57 6.26 -4.67 3.97
CA HIS A 57 6.17 -5.29 5.31
C HIS A 57 5.38 -6.60 5.37
N ASP A 58 4.62 -6.94 4.32
CA ASP A 58 3.99 -8.26 4.21
C ASP A 58 5.01 -9.41 4.03
N GLY A 59 6.29 -9.08 3.81
CA GLY A 59 7.38 -10.03 3.64
C GLY A 59 7.32 -10.83 2.34
N LYS A 60 6.36 -10.52 1.44
CA LYS A 60 6.09 -11.28 0.21
C LYS A 60 6.07 -10.41 -1.03
N THR A 61 5.81 -9.12 -0.88
CA THR A 61 5.71 -8.19 -2.00
C THR A 61 7.04 -7.49 -2.23
N HIS A 62 7.60 -7.71 -3.42
CA HIS A 62 8.88 -7.17 -3.85
C HIS A 62 8.68 -6.33 -5.12
N TYR A 63 9.25 -5.13 -5.13
CA TYR A 63 9.31 -4.29 -6.32
C TYR A 63 10.74 -3.91 -6.65
N TYR A 64 11.07 -3.82 -7.92
CA TYR A 64 12.38 -3.43 -8.41
C TYR A 64 12.25 -2.17 -9.25
N ILE A 65 13.02 -1.13 -8.93
CA ILE A 65 13.10 0.10 -9.72
C ILE A 65 14.23 -0.06 -10.72
N MET A 66 13.90 -0.14 -12.00
CA MET A 66 14.84 -0.30 -13.09
C MET A 66 15.56 1.01 -13.42
N LEU A 67 16.71 0.94 -14.12
CA LEU A 67 17.47 2.12 -14.57
C LEU A 67 16.63 3.10 -15.42
N ASN A 68 15.66 2.59 -16.19
CA ASN A 68 14.77 3.38 -17.03
C ASN A 68 13.57 3.98 -16.25
N ASN A 69 13.56 3.89 -14.92
CA ASN A 69 12.48 4.27 -14.02
C ASN A 69 11.21 3.41 -14.10
N ASP A 70 11.23 2.27 -14.81
CA ASP A 70 10.15 1.30 -14.70
C ASP A 70 10.18 0.62 -13.33
N ILE A 71 9.00 0.22 -12.86
CA ILE A 71 8.86 -0.58 -11.65
C ILE A 71 8.41 -1.96 -12.07
N VAL A 72 9.18 -2.95 -11.66
CA VAL A 72 9.00 -4.35 -12.00
C VAL A 72 8.61 -5.12 -10.74
N GLY A 73 7.62 -6.00 -10.86
CA GLY A 73 7.15 -6.85 -9.77
C GLY A 73 6.73 -8.22 -10.30
N LEU A 74 6.52 -9.16 -9.38
CA LEU A 74 6.10 -10.51 -9.73
C LEU A 74 4.66 -10.48 -10.26
N LEU A 75 4.47 -11.02 -11.46
CA LEU A 75 3.16 -11.20 -12.08
C LEU A 75 2.55 -12.55 -11.69
N SER A 76 1.27 -12.73 -12.00
CA SER A 76 0.53 -13.97 -11.70
C SER A 76 1.06 -15.22 -12.41
N ASP A 77 1.84 -15.04 -13.48
CA ASP A 77 2.49 -16.12 -14.23
C ASP A 77 3.85 -16.53 -13.62
N GLY A 78 4.26 -15.89 -12.52
CA GLY A 78 5.53 -16.14 -11.85
C GLY A 78 6.72 -15.42 -12.48
N ASN A 79 6.52 -14.60 -13.51
CA ASN A 79 7.59 -13.81 -14.12
C ASN A 79 7.60 -12.37 -13.58
N TYR A 80 8.76 -11.73 -13.68
CA TYR A 80 8.87 -10.30 -13.43
C TYR A 80 8.38 -9.50 -14.65
N GLY A 81 7.48 -8.56 -14.40
CA GLY A 81 6.98 -7.66 -15.43
C GLY A 81 6.78 -6.25 -14.93
N LYS A 82 6.63 -5.30 -15.86
CA LYS A 82 6.38 -3.90 -15.54
C LYS A 82 5.01 -3.73 -14.89
N ILE A 83 5.00 -3.20 -13.68
CA ILE A 83 3.79 -2.91 -12.90
C ILE A 83 3.65 -1.42 -12.59
N GLY A 84 4.64 -0.59 -12.89
CA GLY A 84 4.57 0.83 -12.54
C GLY A 84 5.72 1.67 -13.05
N ILE A 85 5.83 2.87 -12.49
CA ILE A 85 6.82 3.87 -12.86
C ILE A 85 7.23 4.71 -11.65
N LYS A 86 8.53 4.95 -11.52
CA LYS A 86 9.09 5.95 -10.59
C LYS A 86 8.80 7.35 -11.10
N LYS A 87 8.29 8.22 -10.23
CA LYS A 87 7.93 9.61 -10.51
C LYS A 87 8.68 10.55 -9.56
N ARG A 88 8.69 11.83 -9.90
CA ARG A 88 9.16 12.90 -9.01
C ARG A 88 8.43 12.85 -7.65
N PRO A 89 8.99 13.43 -6.58
CA PRO A 89 8.28 13.59 -5.31
C PRO A 89 6.92 14.28 -5.45
N PRO A 90 6.02 14.15 -4.45
CA PRO A 90 4.80 14.94 -4.39
C PRO A 90 5.11 16.43 -4.42
N ILE A 91 4.31 17.19 -5.18
CA ILE A 91 4.50 18.63 -5.32
C ILE A 91 4.36 19.30 -3.95
N GLY A 92 5.34 20.11 -3.56
CA GLY A 92 5.38 20.82 -2.28
C GLY A 92 5.89 19.98 -1.10
N ARG A 93 6.33 18.74 -1.33
CA ARG A 93 6.95 17.85 -0.33
C ARG A 93 8.28 17.27 -0.83
N GLU A 94 8.95 17.95 -1.74
CA GLU A 94 10.22 17.52 -2.35
C GLU A 94 11.38 17.43 -1.33
N THR A 95 11.27 18.12 -0.19
CA THR A 95 12.25 18.01 0.91
C THR A 95 11.98 16.81 1.81
N GLU A 96 10.75 16.29 1.82
CA GLU A 96 10.33 15.17 2.66
C GLU A 96 10.45 13.83 1.93
N PHE A 97 10.27 13.84 0.60
CA PHE A 97 10.31 12.63 -0.22
C PHE A 97 11.30 12.75 -1.37
N SER A 98 12.01 11.66 -1.64
CA SER A 98 13.00 11.56 -2.72
C SER A 98 12.36 11.22 -4.07
N TYR A 99 11.28 10.42 -4.07
CA TYR A 99 10.52 10.07 -5.27
C TYR A 99 9.18 9.41 -4.91
N MET A 100 8.34 9.19 -5.92
CA MET A 100 7.11 8.40 -5.81
C MET A 100 7.19 7.10 -6.62
N VAL A 101 6.59 6.04 -6.10
CA VAL A 101 6.31 4.78 -6.78
C VAL A 101 4.85 4.79 -7.20
N LYS A 102 4.59 4.91 -8.52
CA LYS A 102 3.23 4.94 -9.06
C LYS A 102 2.89 3.59 -9.68
N LEU A 103 1.98 2.86 -9.03
CA LEU A 103 1.34 1.64 -9.55
C LEU A 103 -0.08 2.01 -10.07
N PRO A 104 -0.82 1.08 -10.72
CA PRO A 104 -2.12 1.39 -11.32
C PRO A 104 -3.18 1.85 -10.31
N HIS A 105 -3.15 1.30 -9.09
CA HIS A 105 -4.18 1.52 -8.06
C HIS A 105 -3.65 2.16 -6.77
N VAL A 106 -2.35 2.37 -6.67
CA VAL A 106 -1.72 2.89 -5.46
C VAL A 106 -0.49 3.71 -5.80
N VAL A 107 -0.25 4.74 -5.01
CA VAL A 107 0.96 5.55 -5.05
C VAL A 107 1.62 5.47 -3.69
N TYR A 108 2.92 5.19 -3.69
CA TYR A 108 3.76 5.27 -2.52
C TYR A 108 4.74 6.43 -2.67
N ALA A 109 5.12 7.06 -1.56
CA ALA A 109 6.22 8.01 -1.51
C ALA A 109 7.41 7.34 -0.81
N VAL A 110 8.62 7.58 -1.31
CA VAL A 110 9.84 7.09 -0.68
C VAL A 110 10.62 8.26 -0.11
N ASP A 111 10.90 8.23 1.18
CA ASP A 111 11.67 9.27 1.86
C ASP A 111 13.20 9.08 1.66
N PRO A 112 14.03 10.07 2.02
CA PRO A 112 15.50 9.97 1.91
C PRO A 112 16.13 8.83 2.73
N LEU A 113 15.43 8.31 3.74
CA LEU A 113 15.88 7.17 4.55
C LEU A 113 15.53 5.83 3.91
N GLY A 114 14.71 5.84 2.85
CA GLY A 114 14.28 4.65 2.13
C GLY A 114 13.00 4.05 2.68
N HIS A 115 12.26 4.72 3.56
CA HIS A 115 10.94 4.24 3.99
C HIS A 115 9.92 4.45 2.88
N VAL A 116 9.04 3.46 2.71
CA VAL A 116 7.96 3.48 1.72
C VAL A 116 6.66 3.82 2.42
N TRP A 117 6.09 4.95 2.08
CA TRP A 117 4.89 5.52 2.66
C TRP A 117 3.69 5.32 1.74
N GLN A 118 2.59 4.76 2.24
CA GLN A 118 1.36 4.62 1.44
C GLN A 118 0.52 5.91 1.46
N GLN A 119 0.03 6.29 0.28
CA GLN A 119 -0.94 7.39 0.16
C GLN A 119 -2.33 6.94 0.63
N VAL A 120 -2.54 6.90 1.95
CA VAL A 120 -3.86 7.20 2.54
C VAL A 120 -3.73 8.64 2.96
N SER A 121 -4.47 9.60 2.40
CA SER A 121 -4.21 11.02 2.72
C SER A 121 -4.46 11.29 4.21
N PRO A 122 -3.49 11.87 4.96
CA PRO A 122 -2.07 12.13 4.63
C PRO A 122 -1.17 10.88 4.84
N TYR A 123 -0.04 10.76 4.10
CA TYR A 123 0.93 9.65 4.24
C TYR A 123 1.25 9.36 5.72
N GLN A 124 0.62 8.31 6.26
CA GLN A 124 0.54 8.07 7.71
C GLN A 124 1.22 6.76 8.11
N GLU A 125 1.53 5.89 7.15
CA GLU A 125 1.98 4.54 7.42
C GLU A 125 3.17 4.16 6.55
N ILE A 126 4.20 3.65 7.22
CA ILE A 126 5.35 3.00 6.58
C ILE A 126 4.94 1.56 6.31
N VAL A 127 4.92 1.19 5.03
CA VAL A 127 4.45 -0.11 4.54
C VAL A 127 5.57 -0.95 3.91
N GLY A 128 6.79 -0.42 3.91
CA GLY A 128 7.95 -1.09 3.34
C GLY A 128 9.22 -0.26 3.45
N ALA A 129 10.31 -0.81 2.93
CA ALA A 129 11.62 -0.16 2.89
C ALA A 129 12.40 -0.52 1.62
N VAL A 130 13.31 0.37 1.24
CA VAL A 130 14.31 0.09 0.21
C VAL A 130 15.43 -0.75 0.83
N VAL A 131 15.67 -1.94 0.28
CA VAL A 131 16.73 -2.86 0.68
C VAL A 131 17.91 -2.68 -0.30
N LYS A 132 19.13 -2.61 0.25
CA LYS A 132 20.37 -2.50 -0.53
C LYS A 132 21.03 -3.86 -0.70
#